data_AF-I3UVR7-F1
#
_entry.id   AF-I3UVR7-F1
#
_cell.length_a   1.000
_cell.length_b   1.000
_cell.length_c   1.000
_cell.angle_alpha   90.00
_cell.angle_beta   90.00
_cell.angle_gamma   90.00
#
_symmetry.space_group_name_H-M   'P 1'
#
loop_
_entity.id
_entity.type
_entity.pdbx_description
1 polymer ?
#
loop_
_entity_poly.entity_id
_entity_poly.type
_entity_poly.pdbx_seq_one_letter_code
_entity_poly.pdbx_strand_id
1 'polypeptide(L)' 'MDVLVKHVTQGFKAMPPRGLCMDCSAEDYRLVILWMSGSPDT' A
#
# COMPACT_ATOMS: atom_id res chain seq x y z
N MET A 1 -7.18 6.72 2.20
CA MET A 1 -5.91 5.97 2.41
C MET A 1 -6.13 4.61 3.03
N ASP A 2 -6.94 4.48 4.07
CA ASP A 2 -7.05 3.24 4.88
C ASP A 2 -7.50 2.00 4.10
N VAL A 3 -8.41 2.17 3.13
CA VAL A 3 -8.88 1.04 2.28
C VAL A 3 -7.74 0.48 1.44
N LEU A 4 -6.91 1.34 0.84
CA LEU A 4 -5.78 0.90 0.01
C LEU A 4 -4.70 0.22 0.85
N VAL A 5 -4.38 0.79 2.02
CA VAL A 5 -3.43 0.19 2.98
C VAL A 5 -3.93 -1.18 3.47
N LYS A 6 -5.23 -1.31 3.74
CA LYS A 6 -5.84 -2.60 4.12
C LYS A 6 -5.70 -3.63 2.99
N HIS A 7 -6.04 -3.27 1.76
CA HIS A 7 -6.00 -4.18 0.61
C HIS A 7 -4.58 -4.62 0.27
N VAL A 8 -3.58 -3.74 0.32
CA VAL A 8 -2.19 -4.16 0.11
C VAL A 8 -1.69 -5.04 1.26
N THR A 9 -2.13 -4.81 2.50
CA THR A 9 -1.72 -5.63 3.65
C THR A 9 -2.35 -7.03 3.62
N GLN A 10 -3.63 -7.13 3.28
CA GLN A 10 -4.43 -8.36 3.40
C GLN A 10 -4.63 -9.10 2.07
N GLY A 11 -4.25 -8.49 0.95
CA GLY A 11 -4.61 -8.95 -0.39
C GLY A 11 -6.01 -8.48 -0.80
N PHE A 12 -6.26 -8.49 -2.10
CA PHE A 12 -7.56 -8.10 -2.66
C PHE A 12 -7.83 -8.78 -4.01
N LYS A 13 -8.86 -9.62 -4.07
CA LYS A 13 -9.18 -10.46 -5.25
C LYS A 13 -7.95 -11.28 -5.67
N ALA A 14 -7.48 -11.11 -6.90
CA ALA A 14 -6.30 -11.80 -7.43
C ALA A 14 -4.96 -11.20 -6.96
N MET A 15 -4.97 -10.10 -6.21
CA MET A 15 -3.76 -9.49 -5.66
C MET A 15 -3.36 -10.22 -4.37
N PRO A 16 -2.17 -10.84 -4.30
CA PRO A 16 -1.67 -11.45 -3.07
C PRO A 16 -1.38 -10.38 -2.00
N PRO A 17 -1.48 -10.73 -0.70
CA PRO A 17 -1.10 -9.84 0.38
C PRO A 17 0.36 -9.41 0.24
N ARG A 18 0.64 -8.14 0.57
CA ARG A 18 1.95 -7.49 0.60
C ARG A 18 2.72 -7.42 -0.72
N GLY A 19 2.20 -8.01 -1.81
CA GLY A 19 2.79 -7.96 -3.14
C GLY A 19 4.24 -8.48 -3.15
N LEU A 20 5.18 -7.62 -3.54
CA LEU A 20 6.60 -7.94 -3.66
C LEU A 20 7.44 -7.60 -2.41
N CYS A 21 6.85 -6.97 -1.38
CA CYS A 21 7.58 -6.52 -0.20
C CYS A 21 6.93 -7.03 1.09
N MET A 22 7.46 -8.12 1.64
CA MET A 22 6.93 -8.74 2.87
C MET A 22 7.38 -8.02 4.15
N ASP A 23 8.47 -7.27 4.07
CA ASP A 23 9.09 -6.52 5.18
C ASP A 23 8.57 -5.07 5.31
N CYS A 24 7.78 -4.62 4.34
CA CYS A 24 7.20 -3.28 4.35
C CYS A 24 6.15 -3.14 5.47
N SER A 25 6.25 -2.04 6.21
CA SER A 25 5.28 -1.64 7.23
C SER A 25 4.04 -1.02 6.60
N ALA A 26 2.98 -0.83 7.41
CA ALA A 26 1.80 -0.09 6.97
C ALA A 26 2.13 1.36 6.55
N GLU A 27 3.17 1.97 7.12
CA GLU A 27 3.59 3.32 6.79
C GLU A 27 4.29 3.39 5.42
N ASP A 28 5.13 2.39 5.12
CA ASP A 28 5.79 2.29 3.81
C ASP A 28 4.75 2.18 2.69
N TYR A 29 3.70 1.40 2.90
CA TYR A 29 2.60 1.32 1.94
C TYR A 29 1.84 2.64 1.78
N ARG A 30 1.64 3.41 2.86
CA ARG A 30 1.00 4.74 2.77
C ARG A 30 1.81 5.67 1.88
N LEU A 31 3.11 5.75 2.12
CA LEU A 31 4.02 6.61 1.35
C LEU A 31 4.07 6.21 -0.13
N VAL A 32 4.18 4.91 -0.42
CA VAL A 32 4.15 4.43 -1.81
C VAL A 32 2.82 4.75 -2.48
N ILE A 33 1.68 4.57 -1.80
CA ILE A 33 0.37 4.91 -2.36
C ILE A 33 0.27 6.41 -2.67
N LEU A 34 0.74 7.29 -1.79
CA LEU A 34 0.74 8.74 -2.00
C LEU A 34 1.62 9.15 -3.18
N TRP A 35 2.83 8.59 -3.25
CA TRP A 35 3.74 8.81 -4.35
C TRP A 35 3.14 8.37 -5.69
N MET A 36 2.54 7.16 -5.73
CA MET A 36 1.89 6.62 -6.92
C MET A 36 0.63 7.39 -7.34
N SER A 37 -0.10 7.96 -6.39
CA SER A 37 -1.28 8.78 -6.69
C SER A 37 -0.92 10.19 -7.19
N GLY A 38 0.37 10.50 -7.35
CA GLY A 38 0.83 11.83 -7.76
C GLY A 38 0.46 12.90 -6.74
N SER A 39 0.28 12.50 -5.48
CA SER A 39 0.00 13.39 -4.36
C SER A 39 1.34 13.70 -3.70
N PRO A 40 2.00 14.82 -4.02
CA PRO A 40 3.23 15.19 -3.32
C PRO A 40 2.92 15.32 -1.83
N ASP A 41 3.86 14.87 -0.99
CA ASP A 41 3.74 14.91 0.47
C ASP A 41 3.49 16.36 0.93
N THR A 42 2.22 16.72 1.16
CA THR A 42 1.78 17.92 1.90
C THR A 42 1.27 17.51 3.26
#